data_AF-L5LJQ8-F1
#
_entry.id   AF-L5LJQ8-F1
#
_cell.length_a   1.000
_cell.length_b   1.000
_cell.length_c   1.000
_cell.angle_alpha   90.00
_cell.angle_beta   90.00
_cell.angle_gamma   90.00
#
_symmetry.space_group_name_H-M   'P 1'
#
loop_
_entity.id
_entity.type
_entity.pdbx_description
1 polymer ?
#
loop_
_entity_poly.entity_id
_entity_poly.type
_entity_poly.pdbx_seq_one_letter_code
_entity_poly.pdbx_strand_id
1 'polypeptide(L)'
;MSSGTVPSTAGHGLSAALSLRVDWMLLYQGMVVLAACQVWWTWEVEDVFHQVQAGEKHAMKSFGRKMHRQIDELVTRITLQLGRNDRKKYNTELIIDVHARDIVDSFIRGSILDAQEFEWESQLRFYWDREPDELNIRQCTGTFGYGYEYMGLNGRLVITPLTDRIYLTLTQFEGQEISLDSRMGIFITMNPGYAGRTELPESVKALFRPVVVIVPDLQQICEIMLFSEGFLWAKTLAKKMTVLYKLAREQLSKQHHYDFGLRALKSVLVMAGELKRGSSELKEDVVLMRALRDMNLPKFVFEDVPLFLGLISDLFPGLDCPRVRYPSFNDAVEQVLGLTTKLYILNPKAVSVIELYGILDPSTRDWTDGVLSNIFREINKPTDKKERK
;
A
#
# COMPACT_ATOMS: atom_id res chain seq x y z
N MET A 1 -27.40 -20.22 16.23
CA MET A 1 -27.00 -19.12 15.34
C MET A 1 -27.03 -19.69 13.94
N SER A 2 -28.03 -19.30 13.16
CA SER A 2 -28.48 -19.97 11.94
C SER A 2 -27.49 -19.82 10.78
N SER A 3 -27.08 -20.97 10.26
CA SER A 3 -26.53 -21.19 8.92
C SER A 3 -27.45 -20.62 7.83
N GLY A 4 -27.00 -19.66 7.02
CA GLY A 4 -27.72 -19.27 5.80
C GLY A 4 -27.65 -17.82 5.32
N THR A 5 -26.50 -17.11 5.40
CA THR A 5 -26.45 -15.69 4.99
C THR A 5 -25.26 -15.27 4.13
N VAL A 6 -24.72 -16.11 3.24
CA VAL A 6 -23.61 -15.65 2.36
C VAL A 6 -23.79 -15.82 0.83
N PRO A 7 -24.54 -16.77 0.24
CA PRO A 7 -24.64 -16.79 -1.24
C PRO A 7 -25.96 -16.32 -1.88
N SER A 8 -27.04 -16.03 -1.14
CA SER A 8 -28.31 -15.62 -1.80
C SER A 8 -28.43 -14.12 -2.07
N THR A 9 -27.73 -13.27 -1.31
CA THR A 9 -27.76 -11.80 -1.48
C THR A 9 -26.72 -11.27 -2.47
N ALA A 10 -25.69 -12.05 -2.81
CA ALA A 10 -24.67 -11.64 -3.78
C ALA A 10 -25.18 -11.69 -5.23
N GLY A 11 -26.05 -12.65 -5.56
CA GLY A 11 -26.48 -12.91 -6.94
C GLY A 11 -27.59 -12.01 -7.49
N HIS A 12 -28.36 -11.30 -6.66
CA HIS A 12 -29.55 -10.55 -7.09
C HIS A 12 -29.58 -9.07 -6.68
N GLY A 13 -28.55 -8.58 -5.98
CA GLY A 13 -28.50 -7.20 -5.47
C GLY A 13 -27.54 -6.23 -6.17
N LEU A 14 -26.66 -6.70 -7.05
CA LEU A 14 -25.57 -5.89 -7.60
C LEU A 14 -25.81 -5.30 -9.00
N SER A 15 -26.95 -5.57 -9.64
CA SER A 15 -27.24 -5.03 -10.98
C SER A 15 -27.88 -3.63 -10.99
N ALA A 16 -27.96 -2.94 -9.85
CA ALA A 16 -28.60 -1.62 -9.76
C ALA A 16 -27.63 -0.52 -9.29
N ALA A 17 -27.27 0.34 -10.25
CA ALA A 17 -26.71 1.68 -10.11
C ALA A 17 -25.33 1.85 -9.46
N LEU A 18 -24.44 2.51 -10.21
CA LEU A 18 -23.06 2.86 -9.85
C LEU A 18 -22.88 3.58 -8.49
N SER A 19 -23.93 4.22 -7.96
CA SER A 19 -23.94 4.84 -6.62
C SER A 19 -24.09 3.84 -5.46
N LEU A 20 -24.51 2.60 -5.72
CA LEU A 20 -24.78 1.60 -4.68
C LEU A 20 -23.48 0.93 -4.17
N ARG A 21 -22.43 0.86 -4.99
CA ARG A 21 -21.21 0.09 -4.65
C ARG A 21 -20.50 0.67 -3.43
N VAL A 22 -20.26 1.98 -3.41
CA VAL A 22 -19.50 2.65 -2.35
C VAL A 22 -20.24 2.57 -0.99
N ASP A 23 -21.57 2.66 -1.00
CA ASP A 23 -22.39 2.51 0.19
C ASP A 23 -22.55 1.03 0.61
N TRP A 24 -22.68 0.11 -0.36
CA TRP A 24 -22.70 -1.34 -0.11
C TRP A 24 -21.44 -1.81 0.62
N MET A 25 -20.27 -1.27 0.27
CA MET A 25 -19.01 -1.57 0.97
C MET A 25 -19.03 -1.22 2.47
N LEU A 26 -19.88 -0.28 2.90
CA LEU A 26 -20.01 0.08 4.31
C LEU A 26 -20.83 -0.96 5.09
N LEU A 27 -21.73 -1.68 4.43
CA LEU A 27 -22.62 -2.65 5.05
C LEU A 27 -21.90 -3.94 5.48
N TYR A 28 -20.78 -4.27 4.83
CA TYR A 28 -20.07 -5.53 5.04
C TYR A 28 -18.64 -5.33 5.57
N GLN A 29 -18.07 -6.38 6.17
CA GLN A 29 -16.69 -6.41 6.65
C GLN A 29 -15.73 -6.27 5.46
N GLY A 30 -14.62 -5.56 5.69
CA GLY A 30 -13.70 -5.23 4.61
C GLY A 30 -13.19 -6.43 3.81
N MET A 31 -12.77 -7.52 4.46
CA MET A 31 -12.29 -8.71 3.72
C MET A 31 -13.34 -9.36 2.83
N VAL A 32 -14.62 -9.34 3.23
CA VAL A 32 -15.73 -9.86 2.43
C VAL A 32 -15.96 -8.99 1.20
N VAL A 33 -15.91 -7.66 1.40
CA VAL A 33 -15.99 -6.68 0.31
C VAL A 33 -14.87 -6.91 -0.71
N LEU A 34 -13.62 -7.03 -0.26
CA LEU A 34 -12.47 -7.24 -1.16
C LEU A 34 -12.66 -8.51 -2.00
N ALA A 35 -13.00 -9.64 -1.36
CA ALA A 35 -13.19 -10.91 -2.06
C ALA A 35 -14.34 -10.85 -3.07
N ALA A 36 -15.49 -10.29 -2.67
CA ALA A 36 -16.65 -10.15 -3.54
C ALA A 36 -16.38 -9.21 -4.73
N CYS A 37 -15.65 -8.11 -4.53
CA CYS A 37 -15.28 -7.21 -5.62
C CYS A 37 -14.28 -7.86 -6.59
N GLN A 38 -13.36 -8.70 -6.12
CA GLN A 38 -12.46 -9.46 -7.01
C GLN A 38 -13.20 -10.52 -7.83
N VAL A 39 -14.18 -11.22 -7.23
CA VAL A 39 -15.06 -12.14 -7.97
C VAL A 39 -15.87 -11.38 -9.01
N TRP A 40 -16.47 -10.25 -8.62
CA TRP A 40 -17.29 -9.43 -9.51
C TRP A 40 -16.49 -8.91 -10.69
N TRP A 41 -15.27 -8.40 -10.44
CA TRP A 41 -14.38 -7.94 -11.50
C TRP A 41 -13.99 -9.07 -12.46
N THR A 42 -13.68 -10.26 -11.94
CA THR A 42 -13.35 -11.44 -12.77
C THR A 42 -14.51 -11.76 -13.72
N TRP A 43 -15.74 -11.78 -13.19
CA TRP A 43 -16.94 -12.01 -13.99
C TRP A 43 -17.21 -10.91 -15.01
N GLU A 44 -17.09 -9.63 -14.63
CA GLU A 44 -17.32 -8.50 -15.55
C GLU A 44 -16.34 -8.50 -16.73
N VAL A 45 -15.07 -8.85 -16.50
CA VAL A 45 -14.08 -8.94 -17.58
C VAL A 45 -14.41 -10.07 -18.55
N GLU A 46 -14.80 -11.25 -18.04
CA GLU A 46 -15.23 -12.37 -18.88
C GLU A 46 -16.51 -12.07 -19.66
N ASP A 47 -17.48 -11.39 -19.05
CA ASP A 47 -18.68 -10.94 -19.74
C ASP A 47 -18.35 -9.95 -20.86
N VAL A 48 -17.39 -9.05 -20.64
CA VAL A 48 -16.89 -8.14 -21.69
C VAL A 48 -16.25 -8.92 -22.84
N PHE A 49 -15.48 -9.99 -22.58
CA PHE A 49 -14.95 -10.85 -23.65
C PHE A 49 -16.09 -11.51 -24.45
N HIS A 50 -17.12 -12.02 -23.78
CA HIS A 50 -18.30 -12.57 -24.47
C HIS A 50 -19.04 -11.52 -25.32
N GLN A 51 -19.19 -10.29 -24.82
CA GLN A 51 -19.81 -9.20 -25.58
C GLN A 51 -18.99 -8.84 -26.83
N VAL A 52 -17.66 -8.81 -26.72
CA VAL A 52 -16.77 -8.58 -27.88
C VAL A 52 -16.94 -9.69 -28.92
N GLN A 53 -16.99 -10.95 -28.49
CA GLN A 53 -17.24 -12.10 -29.38
C GLN A 53 -18.63 -12.04 -30.03
N ALA A 54 -19.63 -11.51 -29.31
CA ALA A 54 -20.99 -11.27 -29.83
C ALA A 54 -21.08 -10.08 -30.82
N GLY A 55 -20.00 -9.32 -31.03
CA GLY A 55 -19.90 -8.26 -32.03
C GLY A 55 -19.73 -6.85 -31.49
N GLU A 56 -19.78 -6.64 -30.16
CA GLU A 56 -19.61 -5.33 -29.52
C GLU A 56 -18.14 -4.94 -29.38
N LYS A 57 -17.54 -4.48 -30.50
CA LYS A 57 -16.11 -4.11 -30.58
C LYS A 57 -15.65 -3.03 -29.61
N HIS A 58 -16.57 -2.27 -29.01
CA HIS A 58 -16.27 -1.20 -28.07
C HIS A 58 -16.57 -1.55 -26.61
N ALA A 59 -16.98 -2.79 -26.30
CA ALA A 59 -17.33 -3.22 -24.95
C ALA A 59 -16.17 -2.99 -23.96
N MET A 60 -14.95 -3.45 -24.30
CA MET A 60 -13.77 -3.29 -23.44
C MET A 60 -13.42 -1.82 -23.16
N LYS A 61 -13.52 -0.94 -24.17
CA LYS A 61 -13.26 0.51 -23.99
C LYS A 61 -14.33 1.19 -23.15
N SER A 62 -15.59 0.74 -23.25
CA SER A 62 -16.69 1.24 -22.42
C SER A 62 -16.55 0.76 -20.97
N PHE A 63 -16.10 -0.48 -20.76
CA PHE A 63 -15.77 -1.03 -19.45
C PHE A 63 -14.62 -0.27 -18.78
N GLY A 64 -13.52 -0.01 -19.51
CA GLY A 64 -12.42 0.81 -19.00
C GLY A 64 -12.88 2.21 -18.54
N ARG A 65 -13.77 2.86 -19.29
CA ARG A 65 -14.38 4.15 -18.88
C ARG A 65 -15.25 4.03 -17.63
N LYS A 66 -15.99 2.93 -17.47
CA LYS A 66 -16.79 2.63 -16.26
C LYS A 66 -15.87 2.51 -15.04
N MET A 67 -14.77 1.76 -15.14
CA MET A 67 -13.81 1.59 -14.04
C MET A 67 -13.18 2.92 -13.60
N HIS A 68 -12.77 3.75 -14.56
CA HIS A 68 -12.25 5.09 -14.25
C HIS A 68 -13.25 5.93 -13.43
N ARG A 69 -14.52 5.93 -13.83
CA ARG A 69 -15.58 6.64 -13.10
C ARG A 69 -15.79 6.10 -11.69
N GLN A 70 -15.75 4.78 -11.51
CA GLN A 70 -15.89 4.15 -10.19
C GLN A 70 -14.71 4.49 -9.26
N ILE A 71 -13.50 4.56 -9.80
CA ILE A 71 -12.30 5.00 -9.07
C ILE A 71 -12.45 6.46 -8.62
N ASP A 72 -12.86 7.35 -9.52
CA ASP A 72 -13.06 8.78 -9.19
C ASP A 72 -14.12 8.97 -8.08
N GLU A 73 -15.18 8.16 -8.11
CA GLU A 73 -16.22 8.16 -7.07
C GLU A 73 -15.68 7.68 -5.71
N LEU A 74 -14.87 6.61 -5.72
CA LEU A 74 -14.23 6.08 -4.51
C LEU A 74 -13.23 7.08 -3.91
N VAL A 75 -12.41 7.72 -4.75
CA VAL A 75 -11.48 8.79 -4.35
C VAL A 75 -12.24 9.96 -3.72
N THR A 76 -13.34 10.38 -4.34
CA THR A 76 -14.20 11.44 -3.80
C THR A 76 -14.78 11.05 -2.45
N ARG A 77 -15.23 9.79 -2.27
CA ARG A 77 -15.75 9.31 -0.98
C ARG A 77 -14.71 9.32 0.12
N ILE A 78 -13.46 8.96 -0.17
CA ILE A 78 -12.35 8.91 0.80
C ILE A 78 -12.05 10.29 1.41
N THR A 79 -12.30 11.38 0.66
CA THR A 79 -12.11 12.75 1.15
C THR A 79 -13.13 13.16 2.21
N LEU A 80 -14.27 12.46 2.30
CA LEU A 80 -15.30 12.73 3.29
C LEU A 80 -14.90 12.21 4.68
N GLN A 81 -15.64 12.67 5.69
CA GLN A 81 -15.47 12.17 7.05
C GLN A 81 -15.90 10.70 7.13
N LEU A 82 -14.96 9.84 7.49
CA LEU A 82 -15.11 8.39 7.56
C LEU A 82 -14.44 7.87 8.82
N GLY A 83 -14.96 6.77 9.36
CA GLY A 83 -14.31 6.02 10.43
C GLY A 83 -12.94 5.50 9.98
N ARG A 84 -12.02 5.28 10.93
CA ARG A 84 -10.66 4.79 10.64
C ARG A 84 -10.69 3.45 9.87
N ASN A 85 -11.60 2.56 10.23
CA ASN A 85 -11.75 1.25 9.60
C ASN A 85 -12.37 1.36 8.19
N ASP A 86 -13.37 2.22 8.00
CA ASP A 86 -14.01 2.42 6.70
C ASP A 86 -13.06 3.07 5.70
N ARG A 87 -12.26 4.05 6.15
CA ARG A 87 -11.19 4.62 5.32
C ARG A 87 -10.17 3.55 4.93
N LYS A 88 -9.75 2.70 5.88
CA LYS A 88 -8.82 1.60 5.57
C LYS A 88 -9.42 0.63 4.57
N LYS A 89 -10.74 0.40 4.63
CA LYS A 89 -11.49 -0.43 3.69
C LYS A 89 -11.43 0.15 2.28
N TYR A 90 -11.85 1.40 2.11
CA TYR A 90 -11.81 2.08 0.81
C TYR A 90 -10.41 2.23 0.26
N ASN A 91 -9.41 2.55 1.08
CA ASN A 91 -8.03 2.65 0.62
C ASN A 91 -7.50 1.29 0.13
N THR A 92 -7.89 0.20 0.79
CA THR A 92 -7.48 -1.15 0.38
C THR A 92 -8.15 -1.54 -0.94
N GLU A 93 -9.44 -1.27 -1.06
CA GLU A 93 -10.20 -1.54 -2.28
C GLU A 93 -9.70 -0.70 -3.47
N LEU A 94 -9.41 0.58 -3.25
CA LEU A 94 -8.90 1.48 -4.27
C LEU A 94 -7.58 0.98 -4.88
N ILE A 95 -6.70 0.40 -4.06
CA ILE A 95 -5.45 -0.20 -4.55
C ILE A 95 -5.74 -1.36 -5.52
N ILE A 96 -6.74 -2.20 -5.19
CA ILE A 96 -7.15 -3.32 -6.04
C ILE A 96 -7.82 -2.80 -7.32
N ASP A 97 -8.73 -1.83 -7.21
CA ASP A 97 -9.44 -1.24 -8.35
C ASP A 97 -8.49 -0.56 -9.34
N VAL A 98 -7.48 0.18 -8.85
CA VAL A 98 -6.49 0.82 -9.71
C VAL A 98 -5.64 -0.23 -10.44
N HIS A 99 -5.24 -1.31 -9.76
CA HIS A 99 -4.53 -2.42 -10.38
C HIS A 99 -5.38 -3.12 -11.44
N ALA A 100 -6.64 -3.42 -11.11
CA ALA A 100 -7.62 -4.02 -12.01
C ALA A 100 -7.86 -3.15 -13.26
N ARG A 101 -7.94 -1.81 -13.08
CA ARG A 101 -8.01 -0.84 -14.19
C ARG A 101 -6.76 -0.90 -15.05
N ASP A 102 -5.57 -0.92 -14.46
CA ASP A 102 -4.29 -0.96 -15.21
C ASP A 102 -4.19 -2.20 -16.10
N ILE A 103 -4.68 -3.34 -15.61
CA ILE A 103 -4.81 -4.59 -16.39
C ILE A 103 -5.74 -4.37 -17.59
N VAL A 104 -6.95 -3.85 -17.35
CA VAL A 104 -7.94 -3.61 -18.42
C VAL A 104 -7.42 -2.59 -19.45
N ASP A 105 -6.76 -1.53 -19.00
CA ASP A 105 -6.12 -0.56 -19.88
C ASP A 105 -5.00 -1.19 -20.70
N SER A 106 -4.28 -2.17 -20.14
CA SER A 106 -3.31 -2.97 -20.88
C SER A 106 -3.99 -3.84 -21.95
N PHE A 107 -5.13 -4.46 -21.63
CA PHE A 107 -5.91 -5.23 -22.59
C PHE A 107 -6.41 -4.37 -23.75
N ILE A 108 -6.87 -3.15 -23.47
CA ILE A 108 -7.29 -2.19 -24.50
C ILE A 108 -6.12 -1.82 -25.42
N ARG A 109 -4.92 -1.57 -24.87
CA ARG A 109 -3.73 -1.23 -25.66
C ARG A 109 -3.20 -2.41 -26.45
N GLY A 110 -3.22 -3.61 -25.85
CA GLY A 110 -2.76 -4.86 -26.44
C GLY A 110 -3.76 -5.48 -27.42
N SER A 111 -5.00 -4.96 -27.47
CA SER A 111 -6.11 -5.58 -28.21
C SER A 111 -6.35 -7.04 -27.79
N ILE A 112 -6.28 -7.31 -26.48
CA ILE A 112 -6.59 -8.61 -25.88
C ILE A 112 -8.11 -8.73 -25.82
N LEU A 113 -8.68 -9.70 -26.52
CA LEU A 113 -10.13 -9.82 -26.74
C LEU A 113 -10.68 -11.20 -26.38
N ASP A 114 -9.83 -12.16 -26.02
CA ASP A 114 -10.23 -13.52 -25.65
C ASP A 114 -9.76 -13.89 -24.23
N ALA A 115 -10.59 -14.65 -23.53
CA ALA A 115 -10.28 -15.21 -22.22
C ALA A 115 -9.21 -16.33 -22.27
N GLN A 116 -8.91 -16.88 -23.45
CA GLN A 116 -7.82 -17.85 -23.63
C GLN A 116 -6.45 -17.19 -23.81
N GLU A 117 -6.39 -15.86 -23.92
CA GLU A 117 -5.11 -15.16 -24.04
C GLU A 117 -4.32 -15.21 -22.73
N PHE A 118 -3.00 -15.42 -22.86
CA PHE A 118 -2.09 -15.57 -21.73
C PHE A 118 -2.09 -14.34 -20.81
N GLU A 119 -2.30 -13.15 -21.37
CA GLU A 119 -2.43 -11.88 -20.66
C GLU A 119 -3.55 -11.91 -19.63
N TRP A 120 -4.68 -12.57 -19.93
CA TRP A 120 -5.76 -12.83 -18.97
C TRP A 120 -5.44 -14.02 -18.06
N GLU A 121 -4.91 -15.12 -18.62
CA GLU A 121 -4.60 -16.32 -17.84
C GLU A 121 -3.55 -16.10 -16.74
N SER A 122 -2.61 -15.19 -16.97
CA SER A 122 -1.57 -14.83 -16.02
C SER A 122 -2.08 -14.03 -14.82
N GLN A 123 -3.29 -13.46 -14.89
CA GLN A 123 -3.90 -12.71 -13.77
C GLN A 123 -4.46 -13.66 -12.70
N LEU A 124 -4.51 -13.18 -11.46
CA LEU A 124 -5.25 -13.86 -10.40
C LEU A 124 -6.75 -13.64 -10.59
N ARG A 125 -7.48 -14.73 -10.82
CA ARG A 125 -8.91 -14.71 -11.13
C ARG A 125 -9.69 -15.40 -10.01
N PHE A 126 -10.77 -14.78 -9.57
CA PHE A 126 -11.54 -15.22 -8.41
C PHE A 126 -12.91 -15.74 -8.87
N TYR A 127 -13.16 -17.02 -8.62
CA TYR A 127 -14.39 -17.71 -9.03
C TYR A 127 -15.14 -18.19 -7.80
N TRP A 128 -16.42 -17.85 -7.72
CA TRP A 128 -17.31 -18.48 -6.76
C TRP A 128 -17.95 -19.72 -7.41
N ASP A 129 -17.42 -20.90 -7.08
CA ASP A 129 -17.90 -22.17 -7.64
C ASP A 129 -19.13 -22.64 -6.84
N ARG A 130 -20.30 -22.71 -7.49
CA ARG A 130 -21.60 -23.03 -6.83
C ARG A 130 -21.63 -24.41 -6.17
N GLU A 131 -20.85 -25.35 -6.69
CA GLU A 131 -20.61 -26.66 -6.10
C GLU A 131 -19.08 -26.81 -6.09
N PRO A 132 -18.39 -26.78 -4.94
CA PRO A 132 -18.86 -27.00 -3.56
C PRO A 132 -19.35 -25.78 -2.75
N ASP A 133 -19.69 -24.65 -3.38
CA ASP A 133 -19.98 -23.34 -2.73
C ASP A 133 -18.74 -22.71 -2.08
N GLU A 134 -17.66 -22.66 -2.86
CA GLU A 134 -16.36 -22.15 -2.42
C GLU A 134 -15.77 -21.13 -3.39
N LEU A 135 -15.09 -20.15 -2.83
CA LEU A 135 -14.24 -19.23 -3.56
C LEU A 135 -12.93 -19.93 -3.93
N ASN A 136 -12.68 -20.05 -5.24
CA ASN A 136 -11.45 -20.56 -5.81
C ASN A 136 -10.71 -19.47 -6.58
N ILE A 137 -9.39 -19.44 -6.42
CA ILE A 137 -8.49 -18.55 -7.12
C ILE A 137 -7.80 -19.36 -8.22
N ARG A 138 -7.85 -18.88 -9.46
CA ARG A 138 -7.19 -19.52 -10.60
C ARG A 138 -6.14 -18.58 -11.18
N GLN A 139 -4.97 -19.12 -11.49
CA GLN A 139 -3.88 -18.42 -12.17
C GLN A 139 -3.13 -19.41 -13.07
N CYS A 140 -3.04 -19.11 -14.36
CA CYS A 140 -2.60 -20.04 -15.40
C CYS A 140 -3.31 -21.40 -15.23
N THR A 141 -2.54 -22.46 -15.01
CA THR A 141 -3.03 -23.82 -14.76
C THR A 141 -3.31 -24.13 -13.27
N GLY A 142 -2.91 -23.24 -12.36
CA GLY A 142 -3.06 -23.42 -10.91
C GLY A 142 -4.45 -23.05 -10.42
N THR A 143 -5.02 -23.87 -9.54
CA THR A 143 -6.26 -23.59 -8.82
C THR A 143 -6.01 -23.72 -7.32
N PHE A 144 -6.43 -22.71 -6.56
CA PHE A 144 -6.20 -22.59 -5.13
C PHE A 144 -7.52 -22.29 -4.42
N GLY A 145 -7.85 -23.07 -3.40
CA GLY A 145 -8.97 -22.75 -2.51
C GLY A 145 -8.68 -21.49 -1.70
N TYR A 146 -9.67 -20.61 -1.54
CA TYR A 146 -9.54 -19.46 -0.66
C TYR A 146 -9.40 -19.90 0.80
N GLY A 147 -8.44 -19.35 1.54
CA GLY A 147 -8.12 -19.82 2.89
C GLY A 147 -9.14 -19.45 3.98
N TYR A 148 -10.05 -18.50 3.72
CA TYR A 148 -11.05 -17.96 4.66
C TYR A 148 -10.52 -17.46 6.02
N GLU A 149 -9.21 -17.31 6.18
CA GLU A 149 -8.59 -16.79 7.39
C GLU A 149 -8.87 -15.29 7.53
N TYR A 150 -9.43 -14.89 8.68
CA TYR A 150 -9.67 -13.47 8.96
C TYR A 150 -8.39 -12.79 9.46
N MET A 151 -7.73 -12.08 8.56
CA MET A 151 -6.50 -11.32 8.84
C MET A 151 -6.78 -9.85 9.22
N GLY A 152 -8.04 -9.42 9.12
CA GLY A 152 -8.42 -8.02 9.20
C GLY A 152 -7.91 -7.20 8.00
N LEU A 153 -8.16 -5.89 8.04
CA LEU A 153 -7.61 -4.96 7.05
C LEU A 153 -6.19 -4.62 7.46
N ASN A 154 -5.19 -5.41 7.10
CA ASN A 154 -3.79 -5.01 7.20
C ASN A 154 -3.44 -4.10 6.01
N GLY A 155 -2.57 -3.10 6.22
CA GLY A 155 -2.23 -2.17 5.14
C GLY A 155 -1.64 -2.94 3.96
N ARG A 156 -2.35 -2.98 2.82
CA ARG A 156 -1.86 -3.65 1.62
C ARG A 156 -0.78 -2.80 0.95
N LEU A 157 0.25 -3.48 0.46
CA LEU A 157 1.23 -2.86 -0.44
C LEU A 157 0.60 -2.70 -1.83
N VAL A 158 1.09 -1.71 -2.56
CA VAL A 158 0.70 -1.46 -3.94
C VAL A 158 1.05 -2.68 -4.81
N ILE A 159 0.09 -3.15 -5.60
CA ILE A 159 0.29 -4.24 -6.56
C ILE A 159 0.90 -3.65 -7.83
N THR A 160 2.04 -4.18 -8.26
CA THR A 160 2.78 -3.74 -9.45
C THR A 160 2.99 -4.93 -10.39
N PRO A 161 3.39 -4.74 -11.66
CA PRO A 161 3.72 -5.86 -12.55
C PRO A 161 4.80 -6.80 -11.99
N LEU A 162 5.65 -6.31 -11.08
CA LEU A 162 6.62 -7.14 -10.37
C LEU A 162 5.95 -8.05 -9.33
N THR A 163 4.90 -7.58 -8.66
CA THR A 163 4.06 -8.36 -7.75
C THR A 163 3.39 -9.52 -8.49
N ASP A 164 2.92 -9.30 -9.72
CA ASP A 164 2.30 -10.35 -10.54
C ASP A 164 3.29 -11.45 -10.92
N ARG A 165 4.53 -11.06 -11.26
CA ARG A 165 5.63 -12.01 -11.51
C ARG A 165 5.97 -12.84 -10.26
N ILE A 166 5.88 -12.25 -9.08
CA ILE A 166 6.06 -12.99 -7.82
C ILE A 166 4.96 -14.06 -7.72
N TYR A 167 3.68 -13.68 -7.85
CA TYR A 167 2.56 -14.64 -7.76
C TYR A 167 2.68 -15.80 -8.76
N LEU A 168 3.01 -15.52 -10.02
CA LEU A 168 3.21 -16.54 -11.07
C LEU A 168 4.29 -17.57 -10.68
N THR A 169 5.32 -17.14 -9.95
CA THR A 169 6.47 -17.99 -9.60
C THR A 169 6.21 -18.82 -8.34
N LEU A 170 5.43 -18.30 -7.39
CA LEU A 170 5.15 -18.98 -6.11
C LEU A 170 4.16 -20.14 -6.22
N THR A 171 3.39 -20.23 -7.31
CA THR A 171 2.23 -21.12 -7.45
C THR A 171 2.52 -22.45 -8.17
N GLN A 172 3.76 -22.71 -8.61
CA GLN A 172 4.15 -23.93 -9.33
C GLN A 172 5.17 -24.76 -8.52
N PHE A 173 4.91 -26.06 -8.26
CA PHE A 173 5.85 -26.94 -7.55
C PHE A 173 5.89 -28.39 -8.07
N GLU A 174 7.08 -28.99 -8.08
CA GLU A 174 7.48 -30.22 -8.80
C GLU A 174 7.24 -31.56 -8.03
N GLY A 175 6.22 -32.33 -8.41
CA GLY A 175 6.33 -33.76 -8.75
C GLY A 175 6.85 -34.84 -7.77
N GLN A 176 6.69 -34.75 -6.44
CA GLN A 176 6.99 -35.88 -5.51
C GLN A 176 5.98 -36.08 -4.36
N GLU A 177 5.86 -37.32 -3.85
CA GLU A 177 4.84 -37.76 -2.87
C GLU A 177 5.33 -37.88 -1.41
N ILE A 178 4.79 -37.00 -0.57
CA ILE A 178 4.70 -37.05 0.91
C ILE A 178 3.31 -36.46 1.24
N SER A 179 2.66 -36.76 2.39
CA SER A 179 1.42 -36.06 2.78
C SER A 179 1.73 -34.61 3.19
N LEU A 180 1.94 -33.76 2.19
CA LEU A 180 2.16 -32.33 2.32
C LEU A 180 0.79 -31.64 2.37
N ASP A 181 0.61 -30.73 3.35
CA ASP A 181 -0.46 -29.76 3.24
C ASP A 181 -0.10 -28.82 2.08
N SER A 182 -0.86 -28.87 1.00
CA SER A 182 -0.65 -28.03 -0.19
C SER A 182 -0.78 -26.52 0.11
N ARG A 183 -1.21 -26.14 1.31
CA ARG A 183 -1.25 -24.76 1.80
C ARG A 183 0.08 -24.29 2.41
N MET A 184 1.07 -25.16 2.59
CA MET A 184 2.36 -24.80 3.17
C MET A 184 3.34 -24.32 2.10
N GLY A 185 3.80 -23.07 2.22
CA GLY A 185 4.89 -22.52 1.40
C GLY A 185 6.01 -21.96 2.28
N ILE A 186 7.27 -22.23 1.91
CA ILE A 186 8.45 -21.66 2.56
C ILE A 186 9.06 -20.63 1.61
N PHE A 187 9.26 -19.40 2.09
CA PHE A 187 9.82 -18.31 1.30
C PHE A 187 11.04 -17.74 2.01
N ILE A 188 12.10 -17.46 1.25
CA ILE A 188 13.35 -16.88 1.74
C ILE A 188 13.63 -15.58 1.00
N THR A 189 13.83 -14.49 1.74
CA THR A 189 14.25 -13.21 1.17
C THR A 189 15.74 -13.00 1.42
N MET A 190 16.52 -12.76 0.36
CA MET A 190 17.93 -12.40 0.44
C MET A 190 18.19 -11.07 -0.28
N ASN A 191 19.14 -10.28 0.22
CA ASN A 191 19.61 -9.08 -0.47
C ASN A 191 21.07 -9.33 -0.89
N PRO A 192 21.32 -9.79 -2.13
CA PRO A 192 22.66 -10.14 -2.59
C PRO A 192 23.58 -8.92 -2.59
N GLY A 193 24.84 -9.10 -2.18
CA GLY A 193 25.84 -8.03 -2.18
C GLY A 193 25.70 -6.97 -1.08
N TYR A 194 24.81 -7.14 -0.10
CA TYR A 194 24.73 -6.23 1.05
C TYR A 194 25.86 -6.55 2.05
N ALA A 195 26.75 -5.57 2.27
CA ALA A 195 27.90 -5.74 3.16
C ALA A 195 27.48 -6.19 4.57
N GLY A 196 28.14 -7.22 5.09
CA GLY A 196 27.88 -7.75 6.44
C GLY A 196 26.76 -8.80 6.53
N ARG A 197 26.26 -9.33 5.41
CA ARG A 197 25.32 -10.46 5.40
C ARG A 197 25.96 -11.69 4.78
N THR A 198 25.74 -12.85 5.41
CA THR A 198 26.15 -14.15 4.87
C THR A 198 25.14 -14.57 3.80
N GLU A 199 25.62 -14.92 2.61
CA GLU A 199 24.76 -15.50 1.59
C GLU A 199 24.35 -16.92 1.94
N LEU A 200 23.18 -17.33 1.44
CA LEU A 200 22.74 -18.72 1.58
C LEU A 200 23.63 -19.67 0.76
N PRO A 201 23.91 -20.88 1.27
CA PRO A 201 24.63 -21.91 0.52
C PRO A 201 23.93 -22.25 -0.80
N GLU A 202 24.70 -22.53 -1.84
CA GLU A 202 24.16 -22.84 -3.18
C GLU A 202 23.27 -24.09 -3.18
N SER A 203 23.59 -25.08 -2.33
CA SER A 203 22.77 -26.29 -2.14
C SER A 203 21.36 -25.98 -1.62
N VAL A 204 21.22 -24.95 -0.79
CA VAL A 204 19.91 -24.50 -0.31
C VAL A 204 19.23 -23.68 -1.38
N LYS A 205 19.95 -22.76 -2.05
CA LYS A 205 19.41 -21.95 -3.15
C LYS A 205 18.81 -22.82 -4.27
N ALA A 206 19.42 -23.96 -4.59
CA ALA A 206 18.93 -24.91 -5.58
C ALA A 206 17.55 -25.51 -5.26
N LEU A 207 17.15 -25.53 -3.98
CA LEU A 207 15.82 -26.01 -3.55
C LEU A 207 14.72 -24.96 -3.72
N PHE A 208 15.09 -23.70 -3.99
CA PHE A 208 14.14 -22.59 -4.13
C PHE A 208 14.14 -22.07 -5.55
N ARG A 209 12.95 -21.66 -6.01
CA ARG A 209 12.83 -20.94 -7.27
C ARG A 209 13.30 -19.49 -7.06
N PRO A 210 14.29 -18.99 -7.82
CA PRO A 210 14.75 -17.62 -7.66
C PRO A 210 13.70 -16.64 -8.17
N VAL A 211 13.38 -15.64 -7.33
CA VAL A 211 12.50 -14.53 -7.70
C VAL A 211 13.30 -13.24 -7.57
N VAL A 212 13.60 -12.60 -8.70
CA VAL A 212 14.35 -11.34 -8.72
C VAL A 212 13.38 -10.17 -8.54
N VAL A 213 13.46 -9.52 -7.38
CA VAL A 213 12.66 -8.34 -7.06
C VAL A 213 13.52 -7.09 -7.29
N ILE A 214 13.26 -6.37 -8.38
CA ILE A 214 13.91 -5.09 -8.69
C ILE A 214 13.18 -3.91 -8.04
N VAL A 215 13.83 -2.75 -8.01
CA VAL A 215 13.20 -1.51 -7.50
C VAL A 215 11.93 -1.22 -8.31
N PRO A 216 10.76 -1.12 -7.67
CA PRO A 216 9.51 -0.90 -8.37
C PRO A 216 9.42 0.54 -8.91
N ASP A 217 8.52 0.76 -9.87
CA ASP A 217 8.26 2.09 -10.40
C ASP A 217 7.64 3.00 -9.33
N LEU A 218 8.44 3.98 -8.87
CA LEU A 218 8.03 4.96 -7.87
C LEU A 218 6.86 5.82 -8.35
N GLN A 219 6.68 6.01 -9.66
CA GLN A 219 5.60 6.84 -10.20
C GLN A 219 4.24 6.16 -10.01
N GLN A 220 4.14 4.88 -10.38
CA GLN A 220 2.90 4.11 -10.21
C GLN A 220 2.52 4.01 -8.72
N ILE A 221 3.51 3.76 -7.87
CA ILE A 221 3.29 3.70 -6.42
C ILE A 221 2.83 5.06 -5.86
N CYS A 222 3.43 6.16 -6.33
CA CYS A 222 3.04 7.51 -5.93
C CYS A 222 1.61 7.86 -6.40
N GLU A 223 1.25 7.51 -7.63
CA GLU A 223 -0.10 7.69 -8.18
C GLU A 223 -1.15 6.99 -7.30
N ILE A 224 -0.94 5.72 -6.98
CA ILE A 224 -1.88 4.92 -6.17
C ILE A 224 -1.99 5.48 -4.76
N MET A 225 -0.86 5.87 -4.16
CA MET A 225 -0.88 6.49 -2.83
C MET A 225 -1.61 7.84 -2.84
N LEU A 226 -1.42 8.68 -3.87
CA LEU A 226 -2.14 9.94 -4.01
C LEU A 226 -3.65 9.72 -4.15
N PHE A 227 -4.08 8.73 -4.95
CA PHE A 227 -5.49 8.34 -5.01
C PHE A 227 -6.03 7.93 -3.64
N SER A 228 -5.26 7.14 -2.88
CA SER A 228 -5.65 6.70 -1.52
C SER A 228 -5.73 7.82 -0.49
N GLU A 229 -5.14 8.98 -0.80
CA GLU A 229 -5.19 10.19 0.01
C GLU A 229 -6.22 11.21 -0.51
N GLY A 230 -6.97 10.88 -1.56
CA GLY A 230 -8.08 11.69 -2.05
C GLY A 230 -7.71 12.70 -3.16
N PHE A 231 -6.62 12.46 -3.89
CA PHE A 231 -6.19 13.32 -5.01
C PHE A 231 -6.75 12.78 -6.33
N LEU A 232 -7.54 13.59 -7.05
CA LEU A 232 -8.07 13.23 -8.38
C LEU A 232 -7.03 13.41 -9.49
N TRP A 233 -6.11 14.38 -9.34
CA TRP A 233 -5.08 14.68 -10.34
C TRP A 233 -3.79 13.88 -10.10
N ALA A 234 -3.91 12.77 -9.37
CA ALA A 234 -2.82 11.92 -8.88
C ALA A 234 -1.79 11.56 -9.95
N LYS A 235 -2.22 11.23 -11.16
CA LYS A 235 -1.32 10.84 -12.27
C LYS A 235 -0.32 11.93 -12.66
N THR A 236 -0.79 13.16 -12.82
CA THR A 236 0.06 14.32 -13.16
C THR A 236 0.95 14.69 -11.98
N LEU A 237 0.39 14.68 -10.77
CA LEU A 237 1.09 15.01 -9.55
C LEU A 237 2.20 14.00 -9.20
N ALA A 238 1.94 12.70 -9.40
CA ALA A 238 2.90 11.63 -9.20
C ALA A 238 4.13 11.81 -10.09
N LYS A 239 3.92 12.15 -11.37
CA LYS A 239 5.01 12.44 -12.32
C LYS A 239 5.84 13.65 -11.87
N LYS A 240 5.20 14.74 -11.44
CA LYS A 240 5.93 15.92 -10.91
C LYS A 240 6.75 15.54 -9.67
N MET A 241 6.17 14.78 -8.75
CA MET A 241 6.81 14.38 -7.50
C MET A 241 8.02 13.47 -7.72
N THR A 242 7.90 12.46 -8.59
CA THR A 242 9.03 11.57 -8.88
C THR A 242 10.16 12.29 -9.61
N VAL A 243 9.82 13.20 -10.53
CA VAL A 243 10.81 14.08 -11.18
C VAL A 243 11.50 14.97 -10.17
N LEU A 244 10.78 15.58 -9.23
CA LEU A 244 11.38 16.40 -8.17
C LEU A 244 12.40 15.60 -7.35
N TYR A 245 12.05 14.38 -6.91
CA TYR A 245 12.95 13.55 -6.10
C TYR A 245 14.13 13.03 -6.90
N LYS A 246 13.95 12.76 -8.19
CA LYS A 246 15.04 12.42 -9.11
C LYS A 246 16.02 13.59 -9.24
N LEU A 247 15.52 14.80 -9.53
CA LEU A 247 16.34 16.01 -9.68
C LEU A 247 17.02 16.39 -8.37
N ALA A 248 16.31 16.32 -7.24
CA ALA A 248 16.87 16.59 -5.92
C ALA A 248 18.03 15.65 -5.58
N ARG A 249 17.90 14.35 -5.90
CA ARG A 249 18.99 13.37 -5.72
C ARG A 249 20.21 13.65 -6.60
N GLU A 250 20.00 14.21 -7.79
CA GLU A 250 21.05 14.48 -8.78
C GLU A 250 21.74 15.83 -8.58
N GLN A 251 21.03 16.85 -8.08
CA GLN A 251 21.51 18.24 -7.99
C GLN A 251 21.89 18.68 -6.58
N LEU A 252 21.29 18.11 -5.53
CA LEU A 252 21.64 18.48 -4.16
C LEU A 252 22.93 17.80 -3.71
N SER A 253 23.54 18.34 -2.65
CA SER A 253 24.73 17.75 -2.06
C SER A 253 24.50 16.31 -1.58
N LYS A 254 25.52 15.45 -1.67
CA LYS A 254 25.43 14.05 -1.25
C LYS A 254 25.62 13.92 0.26
N GLN A 255 24.51 13.97 0.99
CA GLN A 255 24.50 13.76 2.44
C GLN A 255 24.02 12.36 2.82
N HIS A 256 24.63 11.75 3.84
CA HIS A 256 24.23 10.41 4.32
C HIS A 256 22.80 10.33 4.88
N HIS A 257 22.26 11.45 5.36
CA HIS A 257 20.93 11.54 5.96
C HIS A 257 19.83 11.90 4.94
N TYR A 258 20.17 12.17 3.68
CA TYR A 258 19.18 12.44 2.63
C TYR A 258 18.51 11.12 2.22
N ASP A 259 17.19 11.06 2.39
CA ASP A 259 16.36 9.92 1.97
C ASP A 259 15.33 10.39 0.94
N PHE A 260 15.58 10.05 -0.33
CA PHE A 260 14.64 10.23 -1.44
C PHE A 260 13.97 8.90 -1.84
N GLY A 261 14.04 7.88 -0.97
CA GLY A 261 13.46 6.57 -1.21
C GLY A 261 11.96 6.53 -0.94
N LEU A 262 11.39 5.33 -1.13
CA LEU A 262 9.95 5.10 -1.02
C LEU A 262 9.37 5.43 0.37
N ARG A 263 10.16 5.28 1.44
CA ARG A 263 9.72 5.58 2.82
C ARG A 263 9.50 7.08 3.03
N ALA A 264 10.44 7.89 2.54
CA ALA A 264 10.31 9.33 2.58
C ALA A 264 9.11 9.79 1.73
N LEU A 265 8.97 9.22 0.53
CA LEU A 265 7.84 9.48 -0.37
C LEU A 265 6.49 9.16 0.30
N LYS A 266 6.36 7.97 0.91
CA LYS A 266 5.15 7.57 1.66
C LYS A 266 4.81 8.56 2.77
N SER A 267 5.81 9.01 3.52
CA SER A 267 5.60 9.96 4.63
C SER A 267 5.06 11.31 4.13
N VAL A 268 5.56 11.80 3.00
CA VAL A 268 5.05 13.03 2.37
C VAL A 268 3.61 12.86 1.90
N LEU A 269 3.28 11.74 1.26
CA LEU A 269 1.93 11.51 0.73
C LEU A 269 0.88 11.41 1.82
N VAL A 270 1.18 10.72 2.93
CA VAL A 270 0.28 10.65 4.09
C VAL A 270 0.03 12.05 4.65
N MET A 271 1.07 12.87 4.79
CA MET A 271 0.92 14.27 5.23
C MET A 271 0.10 15.09 4.22
N ALA A 272 0.31 14.91 2.93
CA ALA A 272 -0.43 15.60 1.87
C ALA A 272 -1.93 15.28 1.96
N GLY A 273 -2.29 14.03 2.25
CA GLY A 273 -3.68 13.63 2.48
C GLY A 273 -4.30 14.27 3.72
N GLU A 274 -3.55 14.36 4.83
CA GLU A 274 -4.00 15.08 6.02
C GLU A 274 -4.26 16.56 5.74
N LEU A 275 -3.34 17.22 5.02
CA LEU A 275 -3.49 18.61 4.60
C LEU A 275 -4.68 18.79 3.64
N LYS A 276 -4.91 17.86 2.71
CA LYS A 276 -6.05 17.92 1.79
C LYS A 276 -7.38 17.84 2.55
N ARG A 277 -7.47 17.00 3.58
CA ARG A 277 -8.66 16.87 4.44
C ARG A 277 -8.88 18.10 5.32
N GLY A 278 -7.81 18.67 5.86
CA GLY A 278 -7.87 19.90 6.67
C GLY A 278 -8.11 21.16 5.85
N SER A 279 -7.95 21.13 4.52
CA SER A 279 -8.07 22.28 3.63
C SER A 279 -8.61 21.88 2.26
N SER A 280 -9.88 21.46 2.22
CA SER A 280 -10.53 20.91 1.03
C SER A 280 -10.58 21.89 -0.15
N GLU A 281 -10.68 23.19 0.12
CA GLU A 281 -10.77 24.28 -0.88
C GLU A 281 -9.47 24.54 -1.64
N LEU A 282 -8.32 24.10 -1.11
CA LEU A 282 -7.03 24.31 -1.77
C LEU A 282 -6.88 23.38 -2.99
N LYS A 283 -6.27 23.94 -4.04
CA LYS A 283 -5.87 23.17 -5.24
C LYS A 283 -4.89 22.07 -4.84
N GLU A 284 -5.06 20.89 -5.43
CA GLU A 284 -4.24 19.71 -5.14
C GLU A 284 -2.74 19.94 -5.35
N ASP A 285 -2.35 20.67 -6.40
CA ASP A 285 -0.95 21.04 -6.64
C ASP A 285 -0.34 21.83 -5.48
N VAL A 286 -1.11 22.75 -4.87
CA VAL A 286 -0.64 23.57 -3.73
C VAL A 286 -0.48 22.72 -2.48
N VAL A 287 -1.43 21.81 -2.24
CA VAL A 287 -1.38 20.91 -1.08
C VAL A 287 -0.16 19.99 -1.17
N LEU A 288 0.08 19.40 -2.34
CA LEU A 288 1.23 18.52 -2.54
C LEU A 288 2.56 19.28 -2.44
N MET A 289 2.67 20.46 -3.07
CA MET A 289 3.86 21.30 -2.97
C MET A 289 4.16 21.67 -1.52
N ARG A 290 3.14 22.03 -0.75
CA ARG A 290 3.27 22.34 0.68
C ARG A 290 3.78 21.14 1.47
N ALA A 291 3.20 19.96 1.27
CA ALA A 291 3.63 18.74 1.95
C ALA A 291 5.10 18.40 1.61
N LEU A 292 5.47 18.51 0.33
CA LEU A 292 6.84 18.29 -0.15
C LEU A 292 7.84 19.25 0.49
N ARG A 293 7.50 20.54 0.56
CA ARG A 293 8.34 21.55 1.18
C ARG A 293 8.48 21.31 2.69
N ASP A 294 7.36 21.20 3.40
CA ASP A 294 7.34 21.15 4.86
C ASP A 294 8.02 19.87 5.40
N MET A 295 7.97 18.75 4.65
CA MET A 295 8.62 17.50 5.06
C MET A 295 10.11 17.39 4.74
N ASN A 296 10.58 18.10 3.71
CA ASN A 296 11.95 17.96 3.25
C ASN A 296 12.86 19.08 3.74
N LEU A 297 12.35 20.32 3.87
CA LEU A 297 13.16 21.46 4.33
C LEU A 297 13.88 21.24 5.67
N PRO A 298 13.27 20.65 6.71
CA PRO A 298 13.96 20.44 7.99
C PRO A 298 15.14 19.45 7.91
N LYS A 299 15.25 18.68 6.82
CA LYS A 299 16.27 17.65 6.63
C LYS A 299 17.46 18.13 5.81
N PHE A 300 17.35 19.27 5.13
CA PHE A 300 18.38 19.76 4.23
C PHE A 300 19.39 20.65 4.95
N VAL A 301 20.63 20.61 4.46
CA VAL A 301 21.64 21.60 4.84
C VAL A 301 21.26 22.96 4.27
N PHE A 302 21.72 24.03 4.91
CA PHE A 302 21.33 25.40 4.57
C PHE A 302 21.57 25.76 3.10
N GLU A 303 22.69 25.29 2.52
CA GLU A 303 23.08 25.58 1.13
C GLU A 303 22.17 24.91 0.09
N ASP A 304 21.58 23.76 0.42
CA ASP A 304 20.70 22.99 -0.48
C ASP A 304 19.25 23.50 -0.48
N VAL A 305 18.86 24.27 0.54
CA VAL A 305 17.48 24.78 0.69
C VAL A 305 17.07 25.67 -0.50
N PRO A 306 17.85 26.67 -0.93
CA PRO A 306 17.50 27.49 -2.09
C PRO A 306 17.41 26.68 -3.39
N LEU A 307 18.31 25.70 -3.58
CA LEU A 307 18.31 24.82 -4.75
C LEU A 307 17.02 24.01 -4.83
N PHE A 308 16.62 23.40 -3.71
CA PHE A 308 15.37 22.62 -3.65
C PHE A 308 14.13 23.49 -3.87
N LEU A 309 14.10 24.71 -3.33
CA LEU A 309 13.00 25.64 -3.58
C LEU A 309 12.93 26.06 -5.06
N GLY A 310 14.08 26.21 -5.73
CA GLY A 310 14.16 26.41 -7.18
C GLY A 310 13.51 25.26 -7.95
N LEU A 311 13.88 24.02 -7.62
CA LEU A 311 13.29 22.83 -8.24
C LEU A 311 11.77 22.73 -8.03
N ILE A 312 11.28 23.13 -6.86
CA ILE A 312 9.83 23.23 -6.59
C ILE A 312 9.19 24.27 -7.50
N SER A 313 9.79 25.47 -7.60
CA SER A 313 9.26 26.56 -8.42
C SER A 313 9.17 26.19 -9.90
N ASP A 314 10.16 25.44 -10.41
CA ASP A 314 10.17 24.98 -11.80
C ASP A 314 9.06 23.97 -12.10
N LEU A 315 8.77 23.07 -11.16
CA LEU A 315 7.74 22.03 -11.32
C LEU A 315 6.33 22.50 -10.96
N PHE A 316 6.22 23.54 -10.12
CA PHE A 316 4.98 24.12 -9.63
C PHE A 316 4.98 25.66 -9.80
N PRO A 317 4.96 26.17 -11.04
CA PRO A 317 5.09 27.60 -11.30
C PRO A 317 3.87 28.37 -10.78
N GLY A 318 4.13 29.55 -10.19
CA GLY A 318 3.08 30.49 -9.76
C GLY A 318 2.28 30.06 -8.52
N LEU A 319 2.78 29.12 -7.72
CA LEU A 319 2.16 28.69 -6.48
C LEU A 319 2.85 29.32 -5.27
N ASP A 320 2.34 30.46 -4.79
CA ASP A 320 2.74 31.01 -3.50
C ASP A 320 1.95 30.33 -2.38
N CYS A 321 2.58 29.41 -1.66
CA CYS A 321 2.00 28.85 -0.43
C CYS A 321 2.61 29.57 0.78
N PRO A 322 1.89 30.47 1.46
CA PRO A 322 2.41 31.11 2.66
C PRO A 322 2.68 30.05 3.75
N ARG A 323 3.73 30.28 4.55
CA ARG A 323 4.03 29.43 5.69
C ARG A 323 2.92 29.62 6.73
N VAL A 324 2.13 28.57 6.97
CA VAL A 324 1.12 28.60 8.02
C VAL A 324 1.83 28.52 9.37
N ARG A 325 1.74 29.60 10.15
CA ARG A 325 2.10 29.57 11.56
C ARG A 325 0.94 28.94 12.34
N TYR A 326 1.25 28.23 13.41
CA TYR A 326 0.27 27.78 14.39
C TYR A 326 0.48 28.60 15.68
N PRO A 327 -0.12 29.80 15.80
CA PRO A 327 0.15 30.68 16.94
C PRO A 327 -0.19 30.01 18.27
N SER A 328 -1.34 29.33 18.34
CA SER A 328 -1.77 28.56 19.50
C SER A 328 -0.86 27.38 19.85
N PHE A 329 -0.13 26.83 18.87
CA PHE A 329 0.81 25.73 19.11
C PHE A 329 2.07 26.21 19.81
N ASN A 330 2.60 27.39 19.42
CA ASN A 330 3.79 27.93 20.09
C ASN A 330 3.48 28.25 21.55
N ASP A 331 2.36 28.91 21.81
CA ASP A 331 1.90 29.21 23.17
C ASP A 331 1.66 27.93 24.00
N ALA A 332 1.11 26.88 23.36
CA ALA A 332 0.91 25.57 24.00
C ALA A 332 2.24 24.83 24.25
N VAL A 333 3.21 24.90 23.34
CA VAL A 333 4.54 24.30 23.52
C VAL A 333 5.26 24.96 24.69
N GLU A 334 5.20 26.30 24.80
CA GLU A 334 5.76 27.02 25.96
C GLU A 334 5.11 26.59 27.28
N GLN A 335 3.79 26.35 27.29
CA GLN A 335 3.09 25.79 28.46
C GLN A 335 3.45 24.33 28.75
N VAL A 336 3.57 23.49 27.72
CA VAL A 336 3.88 22.04 27.83
C VAL A 336 5.34 21.78 28.21
N LEU A 337 6.29 22.62 27.78
CA LEU A 337 7.67 22.58 28.26
C LEU A 337 7.75 22.85 29.78
N GLY A 338 6.72 23.43 30.38
CA GLY A 338 6.54 23.53 31.83
C GLY A 338 6.01 22.25 32.51
N LEU A 339 5.60 21.23 31.75
CA LEU A 339 5.17 19.94 32.29
C LEU A 339 6.39 19.06 32.61
N THR A 340 6.31 18.34 33.74
CA THR A 340 7.37 17.45 34.19
C THR A 340 7.51 16.25 33.24
N THR A 341 8.45 16.32 32.30
CA THR A 341 8.80 15.22 31.41
C THR A 341 9.89 14.37 32.06
N LYS A 342 9.65 13.06 32.24
CA LYS A 342 10.70 12.13 32.69
C LYS A 342 11.64 11.84 31.51
N LEU A 343 12.86 12.36 31.60
CA LEU A 343 13.93 12.11 30.62
C LEU A 343 14.87 11.04 31.15
N TYR A 344 15.16 10.05 30.30
CA TYR A 344 16.20 9.04 30.54
C TYR A 344 17.34 9.30 29.55
N ILE A 345 18.48 9.78 30.06
CA ILE A 345 19.67 10.05 29.24
C ILE A 345 20.50 8.77 29.21
N LEU A 346 20.69 8.20 28.02
CA LEU A 346 21.47 6.98 27.81
C LEU A 346 22.50 7.21 26.71
N ASN A 347 23.75 6.84 26.97
CA ASN A 347 24.77 6.74 25.93
C ASN A 347 24.79 5.29 25.39
N PRO A 348 24.27 5.02 24.18
CA PRO A 348 24.20 3.66 23.65
C PRO A 348 25.58 3.06 23.35
N LYS A 349 26.64 3.88 23.30
CA LYS A 349 28.03 3.41 23.11
C LYS A 349 28.76 3.08 24.42
N ALA A 350 28.15 3.37 25.58
CA ALA A 350 28.75 3.08 26.87
C ALA A 350 28.60 1.59 27.28
N VAL A 351 27.72 0.85 26.60
CA VAL A 351 27.45 -0.57 26.85
C VAL A 351 27.53 -1.34 25.53
N SER A 352 27.71 -2.66 25.62
CA SER A 352 27.65 -3.52 24.44
C SER A 352 26.23 -3.58 23.85
N VAL A 353 26.11 -3.99 22.58
CA VAL A 353 24.79 -4.16 21.92
C VAL A 353 23.92 -5.19 22.66
N ILE A 354 24.56 -6.24 23.20
CA ILE A 354 23.90 -7.28 23.99
C ILE A 354 23.35 -6.71 25.28
N GLU A 355 24.15 -5.94 26.03
CA GLU A 355 23.68 -5.31 27.27
C GLU A 355 22.65 -4.21 27.01
N LEU A 356 22.71 -3.56 25.84
CA LEU A 356 21.76 -2.52 25.46
C LEU A 356 20.36 -3.10 25.18
N TYR A 357 20.27 -4.12 24.32
CA TYR A 357 19.00 -4.64 23.81
C TYR A 357 18.54 -5.94 24.49
N GLY A 358 19.48 -6.73 25.00
CA GLY A 358 19.25 -8.09 25.48
C GLY A 358 19.68 -9.15 24.47
N ILE A 359 19.72 -10.40 24.92
CA ILE A 359 20.08 -11.56 24.10
C ILE A 359 19.23 -12.77 24.47
N LEU A 360 18.84 -13.55 23.46
CA LEU A 360 18.27 -14.88 23.62
C LEU A 360 19.41 -15.89 23.61
N ASP A 361 19.56 -16.66 24.67
CA ASP A 361 20.50 -17.78 24.68
C ASP A 361 19.93 -18.92 23.81
N PRO A 362 20.62 -19.33 22.73
CA PRO A 362 20.12 -20.36 21.82
C PRO A 362 20.08 -21.77 22.43
N SER A 363 20.83 -22.01 23.51
CA SER A 363 20.94 -23.32 24.18
C SER A 363 19.87 -23.49 25.26
N THR A 364 19.68 -22.49 26.12
CA THR A 364 18.69 -22.52 27.20
C THR A 364 17.33 -22.01 26.75
N ARG A 365 17.29 -21.25 25.63
CA ARG A 365 16.12 -20.49 25.15
C ARG A 365 15.64 -19.42 26.14
N ASP A 366 16.49 -19.04 27.08
CA ASP A 366 16.21 -17.98 28.06
C ASP A 366 16.57 -16.60 27.49
N TRP A 367 15.70 -15.63 27.77
CA TRP A 367 15.90 -14.24 27.38
C TRP A 367 16.53 -13.44 28.52
N THR A 368 17.67 -12.80 28.24
CA THR A 368 18.28 -11.83 29.14
C THR A 368 17.95 -10.41 28.66
N ASP A 369 17.30 -9.62 29.51
CA ASP A 369 16.90 -8.25 29.17
C ASP A 369 18.07 -7.28 29.13
N GLY A 370 18.06 -6.37 28.15
CA GLY A 370 18.97 -5.24 28.07
C GLY A 370 18.49 -4.00 28.82
N VAL A 371 19.40 -3.03 29.00
CA VAL A 371 19.16 -1.75 29.66
C VAL A 371 18.00 -0.99 29.00
N LEU A 372 17.93 -0.95 27.67
CA LEU A 372 16.86 -0.27 26.95
C LEU A 372 15.51 -0.94 27.18
N SER A 373 15.46 -2.27 27.14
CA SER A 373 14.25 -3.07 27.37
C SER A 373 13.70 -2.83 28.78
N ASN A 374 14.58 -2.75 29.78
CA ASN A 374 14.20 -2.42 31.16
C ASN A 374 13.66 -0.99 31.29
N ILE A 375 14.36 0.02 30.76
CA ILE A 375 13.89 1.41 30.76
C ILE A 375 12.52 1.51 30.07
N PHE A 376 12.34 0.85 28.92
CA PHE A 376 11.09 0.86 28.18
C PHE A 376 9.95 0.21 28.98
N ARG A 377 10.20 -0.90 29.69
CA ARG A 377 9.20 -1.50 30.59
C ARG A 377 8.84 -0.57 31.74
N GLU A 378 9.82 0.08 32.37
CA GLU A 378 9.54 1.06 33.44
C GLU A 378 8.70 2.24 32.95
N ILE A 379 8.96 2.74 31.74
CA ILE A 379 8.17 3.83 31.14
C ILE A 379 6.72 3.41 30.89
N ASN A 380 6.48 2.14 30.53
CA ASN A 380 5.14 1.63 30.25
C ASN A 380 4.41 1.10 31.50
N LYS A 381 5.02 1.13 32.69
CA LYS A 381 4.30 0.77 33.91
C LYS A 381 3.16 1.77 34.14
N PRO A 382 1.96 1.31 34.51
CA PRO A 382 0.87 2.21 34.85
C PRO A 382 1.31 3.13 35.99
N THR A 383 1.14 4.44 35.82
CA THR A 383 1.34 5.39 36.92
C THR A 383 0.15 5.32 37.88
N ASP A 384 0.41 5.37 39.19
CA ASP A 384 -0.65 5.38 40.22
C ASP A 384 -1.53 6.64 40.16
N LYS A 385 -1.08 7.68 39.45
CA LYS A 385 -1.81 8.92 39.24
C LYS A 385 -2.67 8.79 37.99
N LYS A 386 -3.93 9.25 38.05
CA LYS A 386 -4.77 9.51 36.86
C LYS A 386 -4.18 10.67 36.05
N GLU A 387 -3.05 10.44 35.41
CA GLU A 387 -2.49 11.38 34.45
C GLU A 387 -3.39 11.37 33.21
N ARG A 388 -3.73 12.57 32.71
CA ARG A 388 -4.73 12.76 31.65
C ARG A 388 -4.31 11.97 30.41
N LYS A 389 -5.21 11.10 29.94
CA LYS A 389 -5.16 10.50 28.61
C LYS A 389 -5.34 11.56 27.53
#